data_AF-A0A0F8CEM4-F1
#
_entry.id   AF-A0A0F8CEM4-F1
#
_cell.length_a   1.000
_cell.length_b   1.000
_cell.length_c   1.000
_cell.angle_alpha   90.00
_cell.angle_beta   90.00
_cell.angle_gamma   90.00
#
_symmetry.space_group_name_H-M   'P 1'
#
loop_
_entity.id
_entity.type
_entity.pdbx_description
1 polymer ?
#
loop_
_entity_poly.entity_id
_entity_poly.type
_entity_poly.pdbx_seq_one_letter_code
_entity_poly.pdbx_strand_id
1 'polypeptide(L)'
;MWSGKHHRTVKGIGLVTLSWANGTTVIPIDFRNYNIDEDDKTKNDHFLDMLDKAEERGFNPEFVLFDTWYASVKNLKAVRNKEWHFLT
;
A
#
# COMPACT_ATOMS: atom_id res chain seq x y z
N MET A 1 6.56 -6.62 -15.79
CA MET A 1 5.93 -7.12 -14.54
C MET A 1 5.61 -8.61 -14.70
N TRP A 2 5.78 -9.44 -13.66
CA TRP A 2 5.33 -10.83 -13.70
C TRP A 2 3.80 -10.93 -13.64
N SER A 3 3.18 -11.70 -14.53
CA SER A 3 1.75 -12.00 -14.48
C SER A 3 1.53 -13.42 -13.97
N GLY A 4 0.90 -13.56 -12.81
CA GLY A 4 0.47 -14.87 -12.29
C GLY A 4 -0.57 -15.55 -13.18
N LYS A 5 -1.36 -14.81 -13.96
CA LYS A 5 -2.33 -15.40 -14.91
C LYS A 5 -1.66 -15.98 -16.15
N HIS A 6 -0.65 -15.30 -16.68
CA HIS A 6 0.01 -15.69 -17.94
C HIS A 6 1.30 -16.49 -17.73
N HIS A 7 1.73 -16.67 -16.48
CA HIS A 7 3.00 -17.31 -16.09
C HIS A 7 4.22 -16.77 -16.87
N ARG A 8 4.21 -15.46 -17.14
CA ARG A 8 5.30 -14.78 -17.86
C ARG A 8 5.33 -13.29 -17.54
N THR A 9 6.43 -12.66 -17.91
CA THR A 9 6.52 -11.20 -17.93
C THR A 9 5.59 -10.62 -18.99
N VAL A 10 4.78 -9.66 -18.58
CA VAL A 10 3.91 -8.87 -19.46
C VAL A 10 4.32 -7.39 -19.38
N LYS A 11 4.12 -6.68 -20.48
CA LYS A 11 4.21 -5.22 -20.52
C LYS A 11 2.96 -4.65 -19.83
N GLY A 12 3.18 -3.77 -18.87
CA GLY A 12 2.12 -3.11 -18.12
C GLY A 12 2.72 -2.16 -17.09
N ILE A 13 1.87 -1.34 -16.49
CA ILE A 13 2.25 -0.36 -15.47
C ILE A 13 1.92 -0.94 -14.10
N GLY A 14 2.93 -0.98 -13.22
CA GLY A 14 2.75 -1.41 -11.84
C GLY A 14 2.17 -0.25 -11.05
N LEU A 15 1.01 -0.45 -10.41
CA LEU A 15 0.39 0.56 -9.57
C LEU A 15 0.17 0.01 -8.16
N VAL A 16 0.49 0.84 -7.16
CA VAL A 16 0.07 0.67 -5.77
C VAL A 16 -0.88 1.82 -5.45
N THR A 17 -2.03 1.53 -4.86
CA THR A 17 -3.07 2.54 -4.62
C THR A 17 -3.49 2.49 -3.16
N LEU A 18 -3.70 3.65 -2.56
CA LEU A 18 -4.29 3.80 -1.24
C LEU A 18 -5.66 4.46 -1.40
N SER A 19 -6.67 3.80 -0.86
CA SER A 19 -8.04 4.31 -0.85
C SER A 19 -8.53 4.41 0.59
N TRP A 20 -9.19 5.51 0.91
CA TRP A 20 -9.90 5.68 2.16
C TRP A 20 -11.37 5.29 1.98
N ALA A 21 -11.94 4.65 3.00
CA ALA A 21 -13.34 4.26 2.98
C ALA A 21 -13.99 4.39 4.37
N ASN A 22 -15.30 4.63 4.39
CA ASN A 22 -16.13 4.72 5.61
C ASN A 22 -17.37 3.80 5.56
N GLY A 23 -17.30 2.71 4.79
CA GLY A 23 -18.38 1.72 4.66
C GLY A 23 -19.39 2.00 3.56
N THR A 24 -19.59 3.26 3.15
CA THR A 24 -20.49 3.64 2.04
C THR A 24 -19.76 4.29 0.87
N THR A 25 -18.68 5.01 1.17
CA THR A 25 -17.88 5.72 0.18
C THR A 25 -16.47 5.17 0.14
N VAL A 26 -15.89 5.11 -1.06
CA VAL A 26 -14.48 4.81 -1.29
C VAL A 26 -13.88 5.95 -2.10
N ILE A 27 -12.79 6.53 -1.62
CA ILE A 27 -12.09 7.63 -2.26
C ILE A 27 -10.62 7.22 -2.45
N PRO A 28 -10.09 7.21 -3.68
CA PRO A 28 -8.66 7.04 -3.89
C PRO A 28 -7.94 8.29 -3.40
N ILE A 29 -6.98 8.12 -2.48
CA ILE A 29 -6.28 9.23 -1.83
C ILE A 29 -4.79 9.30 -2.18
N ASP A 30 -4.21 8.22 -2.70
CA ASP A 30 -2.83 8.21 -3.18
C ASP A 30 -2.59 7.06 -4.17
N PHE A 31 -1.60 7.21 -5.04
CA PHE A 31 -1.10 6.16 -5.91
C PHE A 31 0.40 6.29 -6.15
N ARG A 32 1.08 5.16 -6.35
CA ARG A 32 2.50 5.08 -6.71
C ARG A 32 2.67 4.21 -7.94
N ASN A 33 3.50 4.67 -8.87
CA ASN A 33 4.01 3.84 -9.95
C ASN A 33 5.10 2.95 -9.37
N TYR A 34 4.92 1.64 -9.40
CA TYR A 34 5.96 0.70 -9.00
C TYR A 34 6.96 0.56 -10.15
N ASN A 35 8.12 1.19 -9.98
CA ASN A 35 9.23 1.11 -10.94
C ASN A 35 10.59 1.02 -10.22
N ILE A 36 10.92 -0.19 -9.79
CA ILE A 36 12.13 -0.46 -9.01
C ILE A 36 13.42 -0.03 -9.73
N ASP A 37 13.45 -0.06 -11.06
CA ASP A 37 14.63 0.33 -11.84
C ASP A 37 14.87 1.85 -11.84
N GLU A 38 13.85 2.66 -11.54
CA GLU A 38 13.93 4.12 -11.49
C GLU A 38 14.04 4.69 -10.08
N ASP A 39 13.33 4.12 -9.10
CA ASP A 39 13.26 4.67 -7.74
C ASP A 39 13.89 3.78 -6.65
N ASP A 40 14.34 2.58 -7.00
CA ASP A 40 14.88 1.55 -6.08
C ASP A 40 13.93 1.22 -4.91
N LYS A 41 12.62 1.46 -5.08
CA LYS A 41 11.62 1.17 -4.05
C LYS A 41 10.89 -0.13 -4.33
N THR A 42 10.78 -0.95 -3.30
CA THR A 42 9.89 -2.11 -3.34
C THR A 42 8.44 -1.65 -3.11
N LYS A 43 7.47 -2.54 -3.41
CA LYS A 43 6.08 -2.30 -3.04
C LYS A 43 5.90 -2.07 -1.53
N ASN A 44 6.72 -2.72 -0.69
CA ASN A 44 6.66 -2.53 0.76
C ASN A 44 7.18 -1.15 1.17
N ASP A 45 8.16 -0.60 0.47
CA ASP A 45 8.63 0.76 0.72
C ASP A 45 7.55 1.77 0.33
N HIS A 46 6.89 1.58 -0.82
CA HIS A 46 5.72 2.39 -1.18
C HIS A 46 4.59 2.29 -0.16
N PHE A 47 4.32 1.10 0.38
CA PHE A 47 3.30 0.91 1.41
C PHE A 47 3.60 1.78 2.64
N LEU A 48 4.84 1.75 3.15
CA LEU A 48 5.26 2.55 4.30
C LEU A 48 5.18 4.06 3.99
N ASP A 49 5.70 4.49 2.84
CA ASP A 49 5.64 5.89 2.40
C ASP A 49 4.20 6.40 2.30
N MET A 50 3.27 5.55 1.84
CA MET A 50 1.86 5.89 1.71
C MET A 50 1.17 5.98 3.08
N LEU A 51 1.54 5.16 4.06
CA LEU A 51 1.05 5.29 5.43
C LEU A 51 1.54 6.59 6.08
N ASP A 52 2.82 6.91 5.92
CA ASP A 52 3.39 8.16 6.44
C ASP A 52 2.71 9.37 5.81
N LYS A 53 2.48 9.34 4.49
CA LYS A 53 1.77 10.41 3.79
C LYS A 53 0.31 10.53 4.21
N ALA A 54 -0.37 9.42 4.52
CA ALA A 54 -1.73 9.44 5.03
C ALA A 54 -1.80 10.10 6.42
N GLU A 55 -0.88 9.76 7.32
CA GLU A 55 -0.78 10.38 8.64
C GLU A 55 -0.48 11.89 8.52
N GLU A 56 0.48 12.28 7.68
CA GLU A 56 0.80 13.69 7.42
C GLU A 56 -0.41 14.49 6.89
N ARG A 57 -1.28 13.85 6.10
CA ARG A 57 -2.53 14.42 5.59
C ARG A 57 -3.67 14.42 6.63
N GLY A 58 -3.44 13.91 7.84
CA GLY A 58 -4.40 13.89 8.93
C GLY A 58 -5.40 12.74 8.89
N PHE A 59 -5.15 11.67 8.12
CA PHE A 59 -5.99 10.48 8.18
C PHE A 59 -5.77 9.74 9.50
N ASN A 60 -6.86 9.33 10.13
CA ASN A 60 -6.86 8.50 11.35
C ASN A 60 -7.84 7.33 11.19
N PRO A 61 -7.51 6.31 10.39
CA PRO A 61 -8.38 5.17 10.16
C PRO A 61 -8.43 4.25 11.39
N GLU A 62 -9.59 3.64 11.64
CA GLU A 62 -9.68 2.58 12.66
C GLU A 62 -8.87 1.34 12.22
N PHE A 63 -8.97 0.98 10.92
CA PHE A 63 -8.26 -0.14 10.33
C PHE A 63 -7.58 0.23 9.01
N VAL A 64 -6.37 -0.29 8.81
CA VAL A 64 -5.69 -0.36 7.52
C VAL A 64 -5.83 -1.77 6.95
N LEU A 65 -6.42 -1.88 5.77
CA LEU A 65 -6.63 -3.16 5.08
C LEU A 65 -5.59 -3.33 3.97
N PHE A 66 -4.93 -4.48 3.92
CA PHE A 66 -3.96 -4.81 2.87
C PHE A 66 -3.84 -6.32 2.69
N ASP A 67 -3.35 -6.75 1.52
CA ASP A 67 -3.12 -8.17 1.23
C ASP A 67 -1.96 -8.75 2.05
N THR A 68 -1.98 -10.07 2.29
CA THR A 68 -0.95 -10.80 3.03
C THR A 68 0.47 -10.61 2.47
N TRP A 69 0.63 -10.26 1.19
CA TRP A 69 1.92 -9.87 0.61
C TRP A 69 2.60 -8.70 1.36
N TYR A 70 1.83 -7.82 1.98
CA TYR A 70 2.33 -6.69 2.76
C TYR A 70 2.46 -6.98 4.27
N ALA A 71 2.10 -8.20 4.73
CA ALA A 71 2.08 -8.57 6.15
C ALA A 71 3.46 -8.87 6.76
N SER A 72 4.51 -8.13 6.36
CA SER A 72 5.82 -8.22 6.98
C SER A 72 5.79 -7.62 8.39
N VAL A 73 6.60 -8.17 9.32
CA VAL A 73 6.69 -7.65 10.71
C VAL A 73 7.00 -6.15 10.73
N LYS A 74 7.81 -5.65 9.78
CA LYS A 74 8.13 -4.22 9.63
C LYS A 74 6.86 -3.41 9.37
N ASN A 75 6.05 -3.82 8.41
CA ASN A 75 4.81 -3.10 8.03
C ASN A 75 3.75 -3.18 9.14
N LEU A 76 3.57 -4.35 9.75
CA LEU A 76 2.62 -4.51 10.85
C LEU A 76 2.97 -3.59 12.03
N LYS A 77 4.27 -3.49 12.37
CA LYS A 77 4.74 -2.53 13.38
C LYS A 77 4.54 -1.08 12.95
N ALA A 78 4.78 -0.74 11.69
CA ALA A 78 4.58 0.61 11.19
C ALA A 78 3.11 1.07 11.36
N VAL A 79 2.14 0.21 11.05
CA VAL A 79 0.71 0.52 11.29
C VAL A 79 0.44 0.69 12.78
N ARG A 80 0.95 -0.22 13.63
CA ARG A 80 0.73 -0.17 15.08
C ARG A 80 1.39 1.02 15.77
N ASN A 81 2.54 1.47 15.28
CA ASN A 81 3.24 2.64 15.83
C ASN A 81 2.48 3.95 15.61
N LYS A 82 1.57 3.98 14.63
CA LYS A 82 0.61 5.09 14.39
C LYS A 82 -0.67 4.94 15.21
N GLU A 83 -0.72 3.96 16.11
CA GLU A 83 -1.90 3.59 16.92
C GLU A 83 -3.11 3.11 16.09
N TRP A 84 -2.89 2.75 14.82
CA TRP A 84 -3.93 2.20 13.94
C TRP A 84 -4.03 0.67 14.09
N HIS A 85 -5.20 0.11 13.78
CA HIS A 85 -5.37 -1.34 13.65
C HIS A 85 -5.14 -1.78 12.20
N PHE A 86 -4.89 -3.07 11.98
CA PHE A 86 -4.76 -3.64 10.65
C PHE A 86 -5.61 -4.90 10.49
N LEU A 87 -5.96 -5.21 9.25
CA LEU A 87 -6.53 -6.47 8.82
C LEU A 87 -5.79 -6.91 7.55
N THR A 88 -5.33 -8.17 7.52
CA THR A 88 -4.53 -8.75 6.44
C THR A 88 -5.01 -10.13 6.05
#